data_AF-A0A9W7ZKX8-F1
#
_entry.id   AF-A0A9W7ZKX8-F1
#
_cell.length_a   1.000
_cell.length_b   1.000
_cell.length_c   1.000
_cell.angle_alpha   90.00
_cell.angle_beta   90.00
_cell.angle_gamma   90.00
#
_symmetry.space_group_name_H-M   'P 1'
#
loop_
_entity.id
_entity.type
_entity.pdbx_description
1 polymer ?
#
loop_
_entity_poly.entity_id
_entity_poly.type
_entity_poly.pdbx_seq_one_letter_code
_entity_poly.pdbx_strand_id
1 'polypeptide(L)'
;MVSFSNSLLFLGAGAATIVINAGTAAASPGPNMEPPSPPSYRRSAQPVYQRSPQDSSSSDVGEEFTGDGTYYSPSVGTGACGWDNTDEEFVAALNADQFGSPANPNASPFCGRNITVTGPKGSVNATIVDKCPVCHQGDIDLSPTAFDQIADQAEGRVPISWTFVD
;
A
#
# COMPACT_ATOMS: atom_id res chain seq x y z
N MET A 1 29.77 -49.41 -26.08
CA MET A 1 30.33 -48.89 -27.35
C MET A 1 29.41 -47.76 -27.75
N VAL A 2 29.73 -46.47 -27.80
CA VAL A 2 30.92 -45.61 -27.94
C VAL A 2 30.38 -44.20 -27.55
N SER A 3 31.07 -43.16 -27.08
CA SER A 3 32.47 -42.77 -27.02
C SER A 3 32.57 -41.65 -25.98
N PHE A 4 33.66 -41.61 -25.22
CA PHE A 4 34.10 -40.45 -24.44
C PHE A 4 34.87 -39.47 -25.35
N SER A 5 34.78 -38.18 -25.07
CA SER A 5 35.74 -37.08 -25.37
C SER A 5 35.19 -35.85 -24.66
N ASN A 6 35.66 -35.40 -23.49
CA ASN A 6 36.97 -34.92 -23.05
C ASN A 6 37.51 -33.75 -23.89
N SER A 7 37.31 -32.53 -23.39
CA SER A 7 38.15 -31.37 -23.70
C SER A 7 38.56 -30.69 -22.39
N LEU A 8 39.87 -30.73 -22.18
CA LEU A 8 40.63 -30.18 -21.08
C LEU A 8 40.66 -28.64 -21.09
N LEU A 9 40.76 -28.10 -19.87
CA LEU A 9 41.59 -26.97 -19.41
C LEU A 9 41.75 -25.73 -20.30
N PHE A 10 41.36 -24.58 -19.73
CA PHE A 10 42.22 -23.40 -19.71
C PHE A 10 42.37 -22.89 -18.27
N LEU A 11 43.60 -22.97 -17.76
CA LEU A 11 44.09 -22.08 -16.71
C LEU A 11 44.15 -20.65 -17.28
N GLY A 12 43.73 -19.67 -16.47
CA GLY A 12 43.88 -18.26 -16.80
C GLY A 12 43.68 -17.39 -15.56
N ALA A 13 44.66 -17.42 -14.66
CA ALA A 13 44.79 -16.41 -13.62
C ALA A 13 45.10 -15.06 -14.27
N GLY A 14 44.23 -14.08 -14.09
CA GLY A 14 44.43 -12.70 -14.49
C GLY A 14 43.88 -11.78 -13.41
N ALA A 15 44.73 -11.46 -12.43
CA ALA A 15 44.42 -10.49 -11.40
C ALA A 15 44.37 -9.08 -12.04
N ALA A 16 43.16 -8.51 -12.14
CA ALA A 16 42.96 -7.11 -12.49
C ALA A 16 42.88 -6.31 -11.18
N THR A 17 43.95 -5.56 -10.89
CA THR A 17 44.04 -4.61 -9.79
C THR A 17 43.12 -3.43 -10.08
N ILE A 18 42.00 -3.32 -9.35
CA ILE A 18 41.13 -2.14 -9.37
C ILE A 18 41.73 -1.08 -8.44
N VAL A 19 42.09 0.05 -9.02
CA VAL A 19 42.56 1.24 -8.31
C VAL A 19 41.35 1.90 -7.65
N ILE A 20 41.23 1.76 -6.33
CA ILE A 20 40.17 2.40 -5.55
C ILE A 20 40.62 3.83 -5.27
N ASN A 21 40.02 4.81 -5.97
CA ASN A 21 40.31 6.22 -5.71
C ASN A 21 39.52 6.64 -4.46
N ALA A 22 40.20 6.75 -3.33
CA ALA A 22 39.62 7.20 -2.07
C ALA A 22 39.32 8.71 -2.14
N GLY A 23 38.06 9.05 -2.39
CA GLY A 23 37.54 10.41 -2.21
C GLY A 23 37.36 10.70 -0.72
N THR A 24 38.26 11.50 -0.15
CA THR A 24 38.17 12.00 1.22
C THR A 24 37.17 13.16 1.31
N ALA A 25 35.94 12.86 1.73
CA ALA A 25 35.00 13.89 2.16
C ALA A 25 35.36 14.34 3.59
N ALA A 26 35.90 15.55 3.70
CA ALA A 26 36.17 16.20 4.98
C ALA A 26 34.86 16.68 5.62
N ALA A 27 34.43 16.02 6.69
CA ALA A 27 33.38 16.51 7.57
C ALA A 27 33.97 17.55 8.54
N SER A 28 33.51 18.79 8.45
CA SER A 28 33.87 19.89 9.35
C SER A 28 33.07 19.76 10.67
N PRO A 29 33.68 19.96 11.86
CA PRO A 29 32.93 20.02 13.11
C PRO A 29 32.26 21.40 13.25
N GLY A 30 30.92 21.41 13.29
CA GLY A 30 30.15 22.61 13.63
C GLY A 30 30.26 22.94 15.13
N PRO A 31 30.28 24.22 15.53
CA PRO A 31 30.27 24.60 16.93
C PRO A 31 28.90 24.33 17.57
N ASN A 32 28.95 23.66 18.72
CA ASN A 32 27.82 23.40 19.60
C ASN A 32 27.32 24.74 20.18
N MET A 33 26.19 25.26 19.70
CA MET A 33 25.50 26.39 20.33
C MET A 33 24.36 25.86 21.19
N GLU A 34 24.58 25.90 22.50
CA GLU A 34 23.57 25.67 23.52
C GLU A 34 22.58 26.86 23.55
N PRO A 35 21.26 26.63 23.57
CA PRO A 35 20.28 27.70 23.65
C PRO A 35 20.28 28.37 25.04
N PRO A 36 20.08 29.69 25.14
CA PRO A 36 20.05 30.37 26.43
C PRO A 36 18.78 30.01 27.23
N SER A 37 18.97 29.82 28.53
CA SER A 37 17.92 29.57 29.52
C SER A 37 16.86 30.69 29.53
N PRO A 38 15.56 30.37 29.72
CA PRO A 38 14.51 31.36 29.74
C PRO A 38 14.54 32.23 31.02
N PRO A 39 14.17 33.52 30.94
CA PRO A 39 14.05 34.36 32.13
C PRO A 39 12.84 33.98 32.98
N SER A 40 13.03 33.91 34.29
CA SER A 40 11.97 33.76 35.28
C SER A 40 11.27 35.10 35.53
N TYR A 41 10.17 35.35 34.81
CA TYR A 41 9.34 36.54 35.08
C TYR A 41 8.23 36.25 36.08
N ARG A 42 8.27 36.99 37.19
CA ARG A 42 7.40 36.87 38.35
C ARG A 42 6.13 37.70 38.14
N ARG A 43 4.98 37.01 38.12
CA ARG A 43 3.61 37.36 38.56
C ARG A 43 3.14 38.83 38.43
N SER A 44 2.07 39.05 37.65
CA SER A 44 0.83 39.66 38.18
C SER A 44 -0.38 39.43 37.26
N ALA A 45 -1.55 39.30 37.86
CA ALA A 45 -2.81 38.85 37.28
C ALA A 45 -3.48 39.89 36.38
N GLN A 46 -4.07 39.45 35.25
CA GLN A 46 -5.20 40.11 34.60
C GLN A 46 -6.17 39.09 33.98
N PRO A 47 -7.48 39.39 33.91
CA PRO A 47 -8.54 38.41 33.61
C PRO A 47 -8.93 38.43 32.11
N VAL A 48 -9.91 37.59 31.77
CA VAL A 48 -10.88 37.71 30.65
C VAL A 48 -10.82 36.57 29.62
N TYR A 49 -11.87 35.73 29.74
CA TYR A 49 -12.59 34.90 28.76
C TYR A 49 -11.96 33.62 28.20
N GLN A 50 -12.45 32.51 28.76
CA GLN A 50 -12.58 31.22 28.10
C GLN A 50 -13.46 31.33 26.85
N ARG A 51 -13.00 30.76 25.74
CA ARG A 51 -13.82 29.95 24.82
C ARG A 51 -12.90 29.06 23.97
N SER A 52 -12.99 27.76 24.29
CA SER A 52 -12.78 26.57 23.44
C SER A 52 -11.41 26.34 22.79
N PRO A 53 -10.75 25.18 23.06
CA PRO A 53 -9.75 24.66 22.15
C PRO A 53 -10.45 24.26 20.85
N GLN A 54 -10.06 24.85 19.72
CA GLN A 54 -10.25 24.19 18.43
C GLN A 54 -9.27 23.01 18.40
N ASP A 55 -9.74 21.88 18.89
CA ASP A 55 -9.23 20.58 18.52
C ASP A 55 -9.53 20.39 17.04
N SER A 56 -8.67 20.91 16.18
CA SER A 56 -8.50 20.37 14.85
C SER A 56 -7.79 19.04 15.01
N SER A 57 -8.53 18.03 15.45
CA SER A 57 -8.21 16.65 15.17
C SER A 57 -8.30 16.50 13.67
N SER A 58 -7.18 16.75 12.98
CA SER A 58 -6.91 16.16 11.70
C SER A 58 -6.89 14.65 11.95
N SER A 59 -8.07 14.05 11.96
CA SER A 59 -8.20 12.63 11.68
C SER A 59 -7.52 12.45 10.33
N ASP A 60 -6.45 11.68 10.29
CA ASP A 60 -5.86 11.14 9.07
C ASP A 60 -6.90 10.24 8.41
N VAL A 61 -7.98 10.83 7.89
CA VAL A 61 -8.92 10.16 7.00
C VAL A 61 -8.20 10.10 5.67
N GLY A 62 -7.67 8.92 5.35
CA GLY A 62 -7.13 8.62 4.03
C GLY A 62 -8.13 9.00 2.93
N GLU A 63 -7.63 9.26 1.72
CA GLU A 63 -8.44 9.61 0.56
C GLU A 63 -9.64 8.64 0.40
N GLU A 64 -10.85 9.19 0.37
CA GLU A 64 -12.09 8.42 0.17
C GLU A 64 -12.44 8.37 -1.31
N PHE A 65 -12.69 7.15 -1.78
CA PHE A 65 -13.14 6.85 -3.14
C PHE A 65 -14.61 6.42 -3.11
N THR A 66 -15.30 6.60 -4.24
CA THR A 66 -16.67 6.12 -4.46
C THR A 66 -16.75 5.38 -5.79
N GLY A 67 -17.68 4.44 -5.88
CA GLY A 67 -17.90 3.62 -7.07
C GLY A 67 -18.96 2.56 -6.82
N ASP A 68 -18.93 1.50 -7.60
CA ASP A 68 -19.76 0.32 -7.38
C ASP A 68 -18.96 -0.85 -6.80
N GLY A 69 -19.59 -1.59 -5.89
CA GLY A 69 -19.15 -2.88 -5.40
C GLY A 69 -19.85 -4.01 -6.18
N THR A 70 -19.08 -4.98 -6.66
CA THR A 70 -19.57 -6.28 -7.17
C THR A 70 -18.85 -7.43 -6.47
N TYR A 71 -19.07 -8.66 -6.94
CA TYR A 71 -18.28 -9.80 -6.49
C TYR A 71 -17.85 -10.74 -7.64
N TYR A 72 -16.74 -11.44 -7.42
CA TYR A 72 -16.18 -12.48 -8.28
C TYR A 72 -15.83 -13.73 -7.47
N SER A 73 -15.33 -14.79 -8.12
CA SER A 73 -14.81 -15.99 -7.46
C SER A 73 -13.28 -16.03 -7.55
N PRO A 74 -12.55 -15.57 -6.50
CA PRO A 74 -11.09 -15.64 -6.46
C PRO A 74 -10.53 -17.05 -6.62
N SER A 75 -11.29 -18.08 -6.24
CA SER A 75 -10.86 -19.48 -6.32
C SER A 75 -10.69 -20.03 -7.74
N VAL A 76 -11.18 -19.33 -8.77
CA VAL A 76 -11.15 -19.81 -10.17
C VAL A 76 -9.77 -19.63 -10.83
N GLY A 77 -8.89 -18.80 -10.26
CA GLY A 77 -7.54 -18.62 -10.80
C GLY A 77 -6.64 -17.78 -9.90
N THR A 78 -5.41 -17.57 -10.37
CA THR A 78 -4.43 -16.74 -9.68
C THR A 78 -4.68 -15.26 -9.99
N GLY A 79 -4.79 -14.43 -8.95
CA GLY A 79 -5.00 -12.99 -9.11
C GLY A 79 -3.80 -12.27 -9.72
N ALA A 80 -4.00 -11.04 -10.19
CA ALA A 80 -2.98 -10.18 -10.78
C ALA A 80 -1.81 -9.88 -9.84
N CYS A 81 -1.97 -10.05 -8.52
CA CYS A 81 -0.86 -9.94 -7.58
C CYS A 81 0.01 -11.22 -7.51
N GLY A 82 -0.39 -12.29 -8.19
CA GLY A 82 0.33 -13.56 -8.26
C GLY A 82 0.04 -14.53 -7.12
N TRP A 83 -1.10 -14.37 -6.46
CA TRP A 83 -1.52 -15.20 -5.33
C TRP A 83 -2.82 -15.94 -5.65
N ASP A 84 -2.91 -17.18 -5.18
CA ASP A 84 -4.15 -17.94 -5.17
C ASP A 84 -4.92 -17.57 -3.89
N ASN A 85 -6.21 -17.29 -4.02
CA ASN A 85 -7.10 -16.89 -2.92
C ASN A 85 -8.40 -17.69 -2.99
N THR A 86 -9.19 -17.71 -1.93
CA THR A 86 -10.47 -18.44 -1.89
C THR A 86 -11.69 -17.52 -1.79
N ASP A 87 -12.88 -18.06 -2.05
CA ASP A 87 -14.14 -17.32 -2.00
C ASP A 87 -14.55 -16.99 -0.53
N GLU A 88 -13.86 -17.59 0.47
CA GLU A 88 -14.05 -17.38 1.91
C GLU A 88 -13.12 -16.33 2.52
N GLU A 89 -12.12 -15.85 1.77
CA GLU A 89 -11.18 -14.83 2.23
C GLU A 89 -11.73 -13.43 2.00
N PHE A 90 -11.38 -12.46 2.85
CA PHE A 90 -11.75 -11.06 2.64
C PHE A 90 -10.76 -10.39 1.68
N VAL A 91 -10.96 -10.62 0.38
CA VAL A 91 -10.09 -10.11 -0.69
C VAL A 91 -10.88 -9.33 -1.73
N ALA A 92 -10.18 -8.50 -2.50
CA ALA A 92 -10.75 -7.62 -3.50
C ALA A 92 -9.89 -7.53 -4.76
N ALA A 93 -10.53 -7.27 -5.90
CA ALA A 93 -9.91 -6.83 -7.13
C ALA A 93 -10.14 -5.32 -7.30
N LEU A 94 -9.05 -4.58 -7.53
CA LEU A 94 -9.10 -3.13 -7.78
C LEU A 94 -9.28 -2.87 -9.29
N ASN A 95 -10.07 -1.87 -9.67
CA ASN A 95 -10.20 -1.47 -11.08
C ASN A 95 -8.84 -1.15 -11.73
N ALA A 96 -8.76 -1.34 -13.05
CA ALA A 96 -7.51 -1.22 -13.79
C ALA A 96 -6.87 0.19 -13.71
N ASP A 97 -7.67 1.25 -13.69
CA ASP A 97 -7.17 2.62 -13.67
C ASP A 97 -6.38 2.91 -12.39
N GLN A 98 -6.91 2.48 -11.24
CA GLN A 98 -6.24 2.62 -9.95
C GLN A 98 -5.17 1.56 -9.72
N PHE A 99 -5.37 0.31 -10.18
CA PHE A 99 -4.36 -0.75 -10.05
C PHE A 99 -3.07 -0.44 -10.85
N GLY A 100 -3.22 0.31 -11.95
CA GLY A 100 -2.14 0.65 -12.86
C GLY A 100 -1.80 -0.44 -13.87
N SER A 101 -0.75 -0.20 -14.66
CA SER A 101 -0.31 -1.09 -15.73
C SER A 101 1.21 -1.34 -15.69
N PRO A 102 1.75 -1.92 -14.61
CA PRO A 102 3.16 -2.33 -14.57
C PRO A 102 3.43 -3.47 -15.57
N ALA A 103 4.68 -3.60 -16.01
CA ALA A 103 5.09 -4.67 -16.92
C ALA A 103 4.87 -6.07 -16.31
N ASN A 104 5.04 -6.19 -14.99
CA ASN A 104 4.64 -7.35 -14.21
C ASN A 104 3.47 -6.93 -13.30
N PRO A 105 2.25 -7.49 -13.46
CA PRO A 105 1.10 -7.10 -12.64
C PRO A 105 1.32 -7.34 -11.14
N ASN A 106 2.13 -8.34 -10.77
CA ASN A 106 2.48 -8.65 -9.38
C ASN A 106 3.27 -7.52 -8.69
N ALA A 107 3.82 -6.59 -9.47
CA ALA A 107 4.57 -5.44 -8.98
C ALA A 107 3.72 -4.17 -8.86
N SER A 108 2.39 -4.26 -8.97
CA SER A 108 1.53 -3.13 -8.66
C SER A 108 1.76 -2.70 -7.19
N PRO A 109 1.92 -1.38 -6.92
CA PRO A 109 2.09 -0.89 -5.55
C PRO A 109 0.84 -1.08 -4.69
N PHE A 110 -0.29 -1.49 -5.29
CA PHE A 110 -1.55 -1.73 -4.60
C PHE A 110 -1.73 -3.19 -4.15
N CYS A 111 -0.91 -4.11 -4.66
CA CYS A 111 -0.95 -5.51 -4.21
C CYS A 111 -0.64 -5.62 -2.71
N GLY A 112 -1.53 -6.29 -1.98
CA GLY A 112 -1.42 -6.48 -0.53
C GLY A 112 -1.86 -5.29 0.32
N ARG A 113 -2.29 -4.18 -0.30
CA ARG A 113 -2.87 -3.06 0.47
C ARG A 113 -4.26 -3.43 0.98
N ASN A 114 -4.59 -2.97 2.18
CA ASN A 114 -5.92 -3.15 2.76
C ASN A 114 -6.80 -1.94 2.45
N ILE A 115 -8.08 -2.21 2.23
CA ILE A 115 -9.13 -1.21 2.06
C ILE A 115 -10.27 -1.48 3.04
N THR A 116 -10.91 -0.42 3.51
CA THR A 116 -12.23 -0.51 4.17
C THR A 116 -13.28 -0.15 3.13
N VAL A 117 -14.18 -1.07 2.80
CA VAL A 117 -15.28 -0.85 1.85
C VAL A 117 -16.58 -0.76 2.63
N THR A 118 -17.38 0.27 2.36
CA THR A 118 -18.69 0.51 2.96
C THR A 118 -19.76 0.45 1.87
N GLY A 119 -20.76 -0.41 2.08
CA GLY A 119 -21.94 -0.53 1.23
C GLY A 119 -23.25 -0.43 2.05
N PRO A 120 -24.39 -0.76 1.44
CA PRO A 120 -25.71 -0.55 2.05
C PRO A 120 -25.96 -1.26 3.39
N LYS A 121 -25.38 -2.45 3.61
CA LYS A 121 -25.57 -3.24 4.85
C LYS A 121 -24.51 -2.99 5.90
N GLY A 122 -23.34 -2.50 5.54
CA GLY A 122 -22.21 -2.41 6.47
C GLY A 122 -20.88 -2.16 5.79
N SER A 123 -19.81 -2.46 6.52
CA SER A 123 -18.43 -2.27 6.06
C SER A 123 -17.61 -3.54 6.23
N VAL A 124 -16.60 -3.72 5.38
CA VAL A 124 -15.66 -4.83 5.43
C VAL A 124 -14.24 -4.35 5.13
N ASN A 125 -13.26 -4.95 5.81
CA ASN A 125 -11.86 -4.78 5.44
C ASN A 125 -11.46 -5.89 4.48
N ALA A 126 -10.87 -5.54 3.34
CA ALA A 126 -10.42 -6.49 2.34
C ALA A 126 -8.99 -6.18 1.87
N THR A 127 -8.24 -7.21 1.51
CA THR A 127 -6.91 -7.08 0.90
C THR A 127 -7.02 -7.08 -0.62
N ILE A 128 -6.32 -6.15 -1.28
CA ILE A 128 -6.24 -6.12 -2.75
C ILE A 128 -5.29 -7.22 -3.22
N VAL A 129 -5.81 -8.18 -3.97
CA VAL A 129 -5.08 -9.36 -4.48
C VAL A 129 -5.17 -9.53 -6.00
N ASP A 130 -6.05 -8.77 -6.64
CA ASP A 130 -6.32 -8.88 -8.07
C ASP A 130 -6.63 -7.51 -8.71
N LYS A 131 -6.71 -7.50 -10.04
CA LYS A 131 -7.11 -6.39 -10.88
C LYS A 131 -8.39 -6.76 -11.61
N CYS A 132 -9.41 -5.92 -11.51
CA CYS A 132 -10.59 -6.02 -12.37
C CYS A 132 -10.42 -5.17 -13.64
N PRO A 133 -10.21 -5.77 -14.84
CA PRO A 133 -9.91 -5.01 -16.05
C PRO A 133 -11.10 -4.27 -16.64
N VAL A 134 -12.32 -4.68 -16.27
CA VAL A 134 -13.59 -4.17 -16.83
C VAL A 134 -14.31 -3.23 -15.88
N CYS A 135 -13.84 -3.12 -14.63
CA CYS A 135 -14.42 -2.27 -13.61
C CYS A 135 -14.09 -0.79 -13.88
N HIS A 136 -15.02 0.10 -13.56
CA HIS A 136 -14.81 1.53 -13.70
C HIS A 136 -13.89 2.07 -12.61
N GLN A 137 -13.30 3.25 -12.83
CA GLN A 137 -12.54 3.92 -11.78
C GLN A 137 -13.42 4.11 -10.53
N GLY A 138 -12.89 3.71 -9.36
CA GLY A 138 -13.60 3.73 -8.09
C GLY A 138 -14.31 2.42 -7.73
N ASP A 139 -14.56 1.53 -8.70
CA ASP A 139 -15.20 0.24 -8.47
C ASP A 139 -14.27 -0.74 -7.76
N ILE A 140 -14.86 -1.62 -6.95
CA ILE A 140 -14.21 -2.72 -6.24
C ILE A 140 -14.98 -4.03 -6.49
N ASP A 141 -14.28 -5.08 -6.92
CA ASP A 141 -14.86 -6.41 -7.09
C ASP A 141 -14.43 -7.31 -5.91
N LEU A 142 -15.36 -7.67 -5.03
CA LEU A 142 -15.07 -8.36 -3.77
C LEU A 142 -15.14 -9.88 -3.92
N SER A 143 -14.54 -10.62 -2.99
CA SER A 143 -14.91 -12.03 -2.82
C SER A 143 -16.37 -12.14 -2.35
N PRO A 144 -17.05 -13.30 -2.53
CA PRO A 144 -18.44 -13.45 -2.12
C PRO A 144 -18.63 -13.22 -0.61
N THR A 145 -17.71 -13.75 0.20
CA THR A 145 -17.73 -13.58 1.66
C THR A 145 -17.53 -12.14 2.10
N ALA A 146 -16.71 -11.37 1.38
CA ALA A 146 -16.56 -9.93 1.63
C ALA A 146 -17.80 -9.14 1.20
N PHE A 147 -18.37 -9.46 0.04
CA PHE A 147 -19.56 -8.79 -0.48
C PHE A 147 -20.77 -8.97 0.45
N ASP A 148 -20.95 -10.16 1.02
CA ASP A 148 -22.03 -10.46 1.97
C ASP A 148 -22.05 -9.55 3.21
N GLN A 149 -20.91 -8.95 3.57
CA GLN A 149 -20.80 -8.00 4.67
C GLN A 149 -21.38 -6.62 4.32
N ILE A 150 -21.41 -6.25 3.04
CA ILE A 150 -21.80 -4.92 2.58
C ILE A 150 -23.13 -4.89 1.81
N ALA A 151 -23.55 -6.02 1.23
CA ALA A 151 -24.79 -6.15 0.44
C ALA A 151 -25.28 -7.61 0.43
N ASP A 152 -26.49 -7.86 -0.07
CA ASP A 152 -26.94 -9.22 -0.37
C ASP A 152 -26.48 -9.58 -1.79
N GLN A 153 -25.86 -10.75 -2.01
CA GLN A 153 -25.38 -11.17 -3.35
C GLN A 153 -26.46 -11.10 -4.45
N ALA A 154 -27.75 -11.23 -4.10
CA ALA A 154 -28.86 -11.09 -5.04
C ALA A 154 -28.95 -9.69 -5.67
N GLU A 155 -28.39 -8.66 -5.04
CA GLU A 155 -28.30 -7.31 -5.59
C GLU A 155 -27.27 -7.23 -6.73
N GLY A 156 -26.22 -8.07 -6.69
CA GLY A 156 -25.19 -8.20 -7.73
C GLY A 156 -24.20 -7.04 -7.84
N ARG A 157 -24.70 -5.81 -7.70
CA ARG A 157 -23.97 -4.55 -7.79
C ARG A 157 -24.61 -3.52 -6.87
N VAL A 158 -23.82 -2.87 -6.03
CA VAL A 158 -24.29 -1.83 -5.10
C VAL A 158 -23.38 -0.62 -5.09
N PRO A 159 -23.88 0.59 -4.80
CA PRO A 159 -23.01 1.74 -4.59
C PRO A 159 -22.17 1.56 -3.31
N ILE A 160 -20.90 1.94 -3.36
CA ILE A 160 -19.95 1.86 -2.24
C ILE A 160 -19.14 3.16 -2.08
N SER A 161 -18.59 3.35 -0.87
CA SER A 161 -17.42 4.17 -0.64
C SER A 161 -16.30 3.34 -0.01
N TRP A 162 -15.05 3.74 -0.18
CA TRP A 162 -13.93 3.03 0.43
C TRP A 162 -12.69 3.90 0.60
N THR A 163 -11.83 3.49 1.53
CA THR A 163 -10.54 4.12 1.81
C THR A 163 -9.44 3.07 1.89
N PHE A 164 -8.19 3.46 1.65
CA PHE A 164 -7.05 2.64 2.05
C PHE A 164 -6.87 2.68 3.56
N VAL A 165 -6.50 1.53 4.14
CA VAL A 165 -6.11 1.43 5.55
C VAL A 165 -4.60 1.68 5.65
N ASP A 166 -4.21 2.62 6.51
CA ASP A 166 -2.81 2.95 6.83
C ASP A 166 -2.21 2.01 7.90
#